data_AF-A0A139PS46-F1
#
_entry.id   AF-A0A139PS46-F1
#
_cell.length_a   1.000
_cell.length_b   1.000
_cell.length_c   1.000
_cell.angle_alpha   90.00
_cell.angle_beta   90.00
_cell.angle_gamma   90.00
#
_symmetry.space_group_name_H-M   'P 1'
#
loop_
_entity.id
_entity.type
_entity.pdbx_description
1 polymer ?
#
loop_
_entity_poly.entity_id
_entity_poly.type
_entity_poly.pdbx_seq_one_letter_code
_entity_poly.pdbx_strand_id
1 'polypeptide(L)'
;MKWNSENREEFFAYIEKLIDEDKYTECITALENIPMEERDYKVWYQLARTYQNFAIIGNDDQGTPSFIGDKFLLKSIDILNSVRDEGQDKAEWNMRMAYAYQYLTHEEEKAIPYALRWAEIAPEEENALEVVKECKEEIEKRALRVNVATEKVIDQEMAEIDEDWCIYLCNAFAYDLPAVVRTNLALINFEFAANYPKRLELQILYKNADDNGFYSREEEEYLYDIEDAVVEIIEKHGDILAGVVECDERSHIVAYAKNELGYYDEISEMMAEKFPDYAYTFAAFEDEDWDMYFDALYPDRYEYQSIMNRWLIEDIKSNGDSMVPRVLEHCLCFTTEENGEAFLTKVMEDGFTKLSSENLSNNEAIDKKHPYELVIGREDAFENIDETVWYLMDLAEEFDGEYDGWACHIVK
;
A
#
# COMPACT_ATOMS: atom_id res chain seq x y z
N MET A 1 -9.54 -26.05 14.39
CA MET A 1 -10.05 -27.40 14.03
C MET A 1 -9.85 -27.59 12.53
N LYS A 2 -9.51 -28.80 12.03
CA LYS A 2 -9.37 -29.02 10.58
C LYS A 2 -10.71 -29.43 9.95
N TRP A 3 -10.99 -28.90 8.76
CA TRP A 3 -12.16 -29.25 7.97
C TRP A 3 -12.14 -30.72 7.52
N ASN A 4 -13.31 -31.36 7.57
CA ASN A 4 -13.64 -32.62 6.91
C ASN A 4 -15.15 -32.62 6.64
N SER A 5 -15.60 -33.06 5.45
CA SER A 5 -17.03 -33.18 5.14
C SER A 5 -17.85 -33.93 6.20
N GLU A 6 -17.25 -34.90 6.91
CA GLU A 6 -17.89 -35.68 7.97
C GLU A 6 -18.04 -34.91 9.30
N ASN A 7 -17.22 -33.88 9.54
CA ASN A 7 -17.25 -33.05 10.76
C ASN A 7 -17.92 -31.69 10.56
N ARG A 8 -18.64 -31.50 9.45
CA ARG A 8 -19.21 -30.21 9.02
C ARG A 8 -19.96 -29.46 10.11
N GLU A 9 -20.84 -30.13 10.86
CA GLU A 9 -21.62 -29.50 11.93
C GLU A 9 -20.72 -29.01 13.09
N GLU A 10 -19.78 -29.84 13.52
CA GLU A 10 -18.82 -29.51 14.57
C GLU A 10 -17.87 -28.39 14.12
N PHE A 11 -17.48 -28.36 12.84
CA PHE A 11 -16.65 -27.31 12.27
C PHE A 11 -17.36 -25.96 12.31
N PHE A 12 -18.62 -25.88 11.87
CA PHE A 12 -19.36 -24.61 11.96
C PHE A 12 -19.62 -24.19 13.40
N ALA A 13 -19.87 -25.13 14.32
CA ALA A 13 -19.96 -24.80 15.75
C ALA A 13 -18.64 -24.24 16.30
N TYR A 14 -17.49 -24.73 15.81
CA TYR A 14 -16.18 -24.18 16.13
C TYR A 14 -15.99 -22.77 15.56
N ILE A 15 -16.44 -22.50 14.33
CA ILE A 15 -16.41 -21.15 13.75
C ILE A 15 -17.28 -20.18 14.56
N GLU A 16 -18.52 -20.55 14.90
CA GLU A 16 -19.38 -19.68 15.73
C GLU A 16 -18.73 -19.40 17.10
N LYS A 17 -18.11 -20.41 17.72
CA LYS A 17 -17.38 -20.21 18.98
C LYS A 17 -16.24 -19.19 18.83
N LEU A 18 -15.46 -19.25 17.74
CA LEU A 18 -14.38 -18.30 17.52
C LEU A 18 -14.91 -16.89 17.24
N ILE A 19 -16.04 -16.77 16.54
CA ILE A 19 -16.73 -15.50 16.33
C ILE A 19 -17.19 -14.90 17.66
N ASP A 20 -17.78 -15.71 18.55
CA ASP A 20 -18.20 -15.27 19.88
C ASP A 20 -17.01 -14.86 20.80
N GLU A 21 -15.79 -15.31 20.47
CA GLU A 21 -14.55 -14.98 21.16
C GLU A 21 -13.77 -13.85 20.46
N ASP A 22 -14.33 -13.18 19.44
CA ASP A 22 -13.67 -12.15 18.62
C ASP A 22 -12.34 -12.60 17.98
N LYS A 23 -12.23 -13.88 17.63
CA LYS A 23 -11.03 -14.50 17.01
C LYS A 23 -11.19 -14.65 15.51
N TYR A 24 -11.31 -13.51 14.82
CA TYR A 24 -11.65 -13.50 13.40
C TYR A 24 -10.51 -13.99 12.50
N THR A 25 -9.26 -13.69 12.83
CA THR A 25 -8.10 -14.23 12.06
C THR A 25 -8.00 -15.75 12.10
N GLU A 26 -8.32 -16.36 13.25
CA GLU A 26 -8.40 -17.82 13.38
C GLU A 26 -9.57 -18.39 12.56
N CYS A 27 -10.71 -17.70 12.54
CA CYS A 27 -11.86 -18.08 11.69
C CYS A 27 -11.50 -18.04 10.20
N ILE A 28 -10.87 -16.95 9.75
CA ILE A 28 -10.43 -16.75 8.35
C ILE A 28 -9.53 -17.90 7.95
N THR A 29 -8.47 -18.13 8.75
CA THR A 29 -7.53 -19.22 8.50
C THR A 29 -8.23 -20.57 8.41
N ALA A 30 -9.17 -20.86 9.31
CA ALA A 30 -9.89 -22.13 9.30
C ALA A 30 -10.79 -22.29 8.06
N LEU A 31 -11.50 -21.24 7.64
CA LEU A 31 -12.42 -21.25 6.49
C LEU A 31 -11.66 -21.27 5.15
N GLU A 32 -10.55 -20.54 5.03
CA GLU A 32 -9.71 -20.52 3.82
C GLU A 32 -8.99 -21.86 3.59
N ASN A 33 -8.73 -22.62 4.65
CA ASN A 33 -8.16 -23.97 4.52
C ASN A 33 -9.15 -25.01 3.97
N ILE A 34 -10.42 -24.66 3.75
CA ILE A 34 -11.38 -25.52 3.05
C ILE A 34 -11.04 -25.48 1.55
N PRO A 35 -10.83 -26.63 0.88
CA PRO A 35 -10.58 -26.68 -0.57
C PRO A 35 -11.70 -25.99 -1.35
N MET A 36 -11.36 -25.23 -2.39
CA MET A 36 -12.31 -24.36 -3.09
C MET A 36 -13.48 -25.14 -3.71
N GLU A 37 -13.20 -26.35 -4.18
CA GLU A 37 -14.18 -27.31 -4.71
C GLU A 37 -15.17 -27.86 -3.68
N GLU A 38 -14.86 -27.75 -2.39
CA GLU A 38 -15.73 -28.16 -1.28
C GLU A 38 -16.52 -27.00 -0.67
N ARG A 39 -16.29 -25.76 -1.12
CA ARG A 39 -16.96 -24.57 -0.58
C ARG A 39 -18.35 -24.40 -1.21
N ASP A 40 -19.37 -24.75 -0.44
CA ASP A 40 -20.76 -24.43 -0.79
C ASP A 40 -21.18 -23.05 -0.28
N TYR A 41 -22.40 -22.63 -0.62
CA TYR A 41 -22.96 -21.33 -0.22
C TYR A 41 -22.74 -21.01 1.27
N LYS A 42 -22.90 -22.00 2.16
CA LYS A 42 -22.77 -21.78 3.59
C LYS A 42 -21.32 -21.47 3.98
N VAL A 43 -20.35 -22.12 3.36
CA VAL A 43 -18.92 -21.84 3.59
C VAL A 43 -18.59 -20.43 3.09
N TRP A 44 -18.98 -20.10 1.86
CA TRP A 44 -18.74 -18.77 1.29
C TRP A 44 -19.39 -17.66 2.12
N TYR A 45 -20.65 -17.85 2.50
CA TYR A 45 -21.36 -16.89 3.36
C TYR A 45 -20.65 -16.69 4.70
N GLN A 46 -20.16 -17.75 5.34
CA GLN A 46 -19.43 -17.64 6.60
C GLN A 46 -18.07 -16.95 6.41
N LEU A 47 -17.36 -17.22 5.32
CA LEU A 47 -16.10 -16.53 5.00
C LEU A 47 -16.34 -15.02 4.80
N ALA A 48 -17.36 -14.64 4.03
CA ALA A 48 -17.78 -13.25 3.86
C ALA A 48 -18.14 -12.57 5.19
N ARG A 49 -18.91 -13.25 6.05
CA ARG A 49 -19.27 -12.78 7.39
C ARG A 49 -18.02 -12.57 8.26
N THR A 50 -17.09 -13.51 8.26
CA THR A 50 -15.88 -13.41 9.07
C THR A 50 -14.98 -12.27 8.61
N TYR A 51 -14.81 -12.07 7.29
CA TYR A 51 -14.07 -10.93 6.78
C TYR A 51 -14.67 -9.59 7.22
N GLN A 52 -15.99 -9.44 7.15
CA GLN A 52 -16.66 -8.22 7.63
C GLN A 52 -16.46 -8.02 9.13
N ASN A 53 -16.63 -9.07 9.93
CA ASN A 53 -16.43 -8.96 11.37
C ASN A 53 -14.97 -8.58 11.70
N PHE A 54 -14.00 -9.16 11.02
CA PHE A 54 -12.60 -8.75 11.16
C PHE A 54 -12.40 -7.27 10.76
N ALA A 55 -12.97 -6.84 9.64
CA ALA A 55 -12.84 -5.47 9.17
C ALA A 55 -13.45 -4.43 10.12
N ILE A 56 -14.62 -4.74 10.68
CA ILE A 56 -15.42 -3.78 11.46
C ILE A 56 -15.02 -3.79 12.95
N ILE A 57 -14.76 -4.98 13.51
CA ILE A 57 -14.55 -5.18 14.96
C ILE A 57 -13.06 -5.41 15.28
N GLY A 58 -12.33 -6.11 14.40
CA GLY A 58 -10.95 -6.53 14.67
C GLY A 58 -10.87 -7.67 15.69
N ASN A 59 -9.70 -8.31 15.83
CA ASN A 59 -9.55 -9.34 16.86
C ASN A 59 -9.61 -8.71 18.26
N ASP A 60 -10.23 -9.42 19.21
CA ASP A 60 -10.38 -8.97 20.60
C ASP A 60 -10.98 -7.54 20.73
N ASP A 61 -11.81 -7.13 19.76
CA ASP A 61 -12.46 -5.79 19.70
C ASP A 61 -11.46 -4.62 19.66
N GLN A 62 -10.27 -4.83 19.07
CA GLN A 62 -9.22 -3.81 18.96
C GLN A 62 -9.40 -2.87 17.75
N GLY A 63 -10.40 -3.12 16.90
CA GLY A 63 -10.55 -2.46 15.61
C GLY A 63 -9.53 -2.94 14.58
N THR A 64 -9.76 -2.55 13.33
CA THR A 64 -8.86 -2.81 12.21
C THR A 64 -8.59 -1.47 11.52
N PRO A 65 -7.33 -1.12 11.19
CA PRO A 65 -7.02 0.08 10.41
C PRO A 65 -7.86 0.14 9.14
N SER A 66 -8.36 1.33 8.77
CA SER A 66 -9.37 1.50 7.72
C SER A 66 -8.98 0.86 6.38
N PHE A 67 -7.74 1.04 5.91
CA PHE A 67 -7.25 0.45 4.66
C PHE A 67 -7.27 -1.10 4.68
N ILE A 68 -6.98 -1.70 5.84
CA ILE A 68 -7.07 -3.16 6.03
C ILE A 68 -8.54 -3.58 6.09
N GLY A 69 -9.36 -2.80 6.80
CA GLY A 69 -10.81 -3.03 6.89
C GLY A 69 -11.47 -3.05 5.52
N ASP A 70 -11.22 -2.02 4.71
CA ASP A 70 -11.74 -1.88 3.35
C ASP A 70 -11.33 -3.07 2.46
N LYS A 71 -10.07 -3.53 2.54
CA LYS A 71 -9.62 -4.73 1.84
C LYS A 71 -10.49 -5.95 2.15
N PHE A 72 -10.77 -6.21 3.42
CA PHE A 72 -11.58 -7.36 3.84
C PHE A 72 -13.08 -7.17 3.56
N LEU A 73 -13.59 -5.94 3.59
CA LEU A 73 -14.96 -5.61 3.15
C LEU A 73 -15.14 -5.88 1.66
N LEU A 74 -14.18 -5.48 0.82
CA LEU A 74 -14.18 -5.77 -0.62
C LEU A 74 -14.12 -7.27 -0.90
N LYS A 75 -13.20 -8.01 -0.25
CA LYS A 75 -13.17 -9.48 -0.34
C LYS A 75 -14.50 -10.12 0.05
N SER A 76 -15.16 -9.59 1.08
CA SER A 76 -16.49 -10.05 1.49
C SER A 76 -17.56 -9.81 0.42
N ILE A 77 -17.57 -8.62 -0.19
CA ILE A 77 -18.48 -8.26 -1.28
C ILE A 77 -18.27 -9.18 -2.49
N ASP A 78 -17.03 -9.44 -2.88
CA ASP A 78 -16.70 -10.33 -4.00
C ASP A 78 -17.20 -11.75 -3.75
N ILE A 79 -17.00 -12.27 -2.54
CA ILE A 79 -17.53 -13.57 -2.15
C ILE A 79 -19.06 -13.57 -2.21
N LEU A 80 -19.74 -12.56 -1.64
CA LEU A 80 -21.19 -12.48 -1.66
C LEU A 80 -21.74 -12.40 -3.08
N ASN A 81 -21.10 -11.64 -3.96
CA ASN A 81 -21.43 -11.56 -5.38
C ASN A 81 -21.23 -12.90 -6.11
N SER A 82 -20.16 -13.64 -5.81
CA SER A 82 -19.91 -14.96 -6.41
C SER A 82 -21.01 -15.97 -6.11
N VAL A 83 -21.70 -15.81 -4.97
CA VAL A 83 -22.83 -16.66 -4.55
C VAL A 83 -24.18 -15.96 -4.66
N ARG A 84 -24.27 -14.87 -5.44
CA ARG A 84 -25.47 -14.05 -5.58
C ARG A 84 -26.69 -14.84 -6.06
N ASP A 85 -26.52 -15.77 -7.00
CA ASP A 85 -27.61 -16.58 -7.55
C ASP A 85 -28.35 -17.36 -6.46
N GLU A 86 -27.62 -17.84 -5.45
CA GLU A 86 -28.20 -18.51 -4.28
C GLU A 86 -28.57 -17.54 -3.14
N GLY A 87 -27.99 -16.34 -3.12
CA GLY A 87 -28.04 -15.40 -1.99
C GLY A 87 -29.08 -14.29 -2.10
N GLN A 88 -29.30 -13.72 -3.28
CA GLN A 88 -29.99 -12.43 -3.45
C GLN A 88 -31.43 -12.34 -2.91
N ASP A 89 -32.11 -13.47 -2.75
CA ASP A 89 -33.47 -13.56 -2.19
C ASP A 89 -33.50 -13.90 -0.69
N LYS A 90 -32.34 -13.97 -0.03
CA LYS A 90 -32.19 -14.24 1.41
C LYS A 90 -31.97 -12.93 2.18
N ALA A 91 -32.60 -12.79 3.34
CA ALA A 91 -32.46 -11.61 4.19
C ALA A 91 -31.02 -11.44 4.66
N GLU A 92 -30.40 -12.54 5.12
CA GLU A 92 -29.06 -12.54 5.69
C GLU A 92 -27.97 -12.17 4.66
N TRP A 93 -28.16 -12.51 3.38
CA TRP A 93 -27.26 -12.11 2.32
C TRP A 93 -27.38 -10.61 2.03
N ASN A 94 -28.60 -10.08 1.94
CA ASN A 94 -28.84 -8.66 1.74
C ASN A 94 -28.35 -7.83 2.94
N MET A 95 -28.53 -8.33 4.16
CA MET A 95 -27.97 -7.75 5.38
C MET A 95 -26.44 -7.64 5.28
N ARG A 96 -25.77 -8.72 4.87
CA ARG A 96 -24.30 -8.73 4.75
C ARG A 96 -23.80 -7.80 3.65
N MET A 97 -24.50 -7.69 2.53
CA MET A 97 -24.17 -6.71 1.49
C MET A 97 -24.38 -5.27 1.98
N ALA A 98 -25.47 -5.02 2.72
CA ALA A 98 -25.75 -3.72 3.30
C ALA A 98 -24.65 -3.30 4.30
N TYR A 99 -24.28 -4.18 5.24
CA TYR A 99 -23.20 -3.89 6.19
C TYR A 99 -21.86 -3.72 5.50
N ALA A 100 -21.52 -4.56 4.51
CA ALA A 100 -20.26 -4.40 3.79
C ALA A 100 -20.13 -3.00 3.19
N TYR A 101 -21.15 -2.54 2.45
CA TYR A 101 -21.12 -1.21 1.83
C TYR A 101 -21.30 -0.06 2.83
N GLN A 102 -22.00 -0.28 3.95
CA GLN A 102 -22.16 0.74 4.98
C GLN A 102 -20.82 1.10 5.64
N TYR A 103 -19.99 0.09 5.89
CA TYR A 103 -18.69 0.28 6.54
C TYR A 103 -17.55 0.46 5.55
N LEU A 104 -17.77 0.17 4.27
CA LEU A 104 -16.78 0.42 3.22
C LEU A 104 -16.69 1.92 2.97
N THR A 105 -15.48 2.45 3.06
CA THR A 105 -15.27 3.89 2.98
C THR A 105 -15.92 4.48 1.73
N HIS A 106 -16.82 5.43 1.97
CA HIS A 106 -17.52 6.22 0.96
C HIS A 106 -18.53 5.48 0.05
N GLU A 107 -19.01 4.29 0.44
CA GLU A 107 -19.91 3.47 -0.39
C GLU A 107 -21.34 3.31 0.16
N GLU A 108 -21.76 4.20 1.06
CA GLU A 108 -23.05 4.16 1.75
C GLU A 108 -24.25 4.20 0.78
N GLU A 109 -24.11 4.82 -0.40
CA GLU A 109 -25.11 4.82 -1.47
C GLU A 109 -25.44 3.40 -1.95
N LYS A 110 -24.43 2.53 -2.05
CA LYS A 110 -24.57 1.13 -2.47
C LYS A 110 -25.18 0.27 -1.38
N ALA A 111 -25.02 0.63 -0.10
CA ALA A 111 -25.63 -0.08 1.02
C ALA A 111 -27.16 0.01 1.03
N ILE A 112 -27.71 1.18 0.66
CA ILE A 112 -29.14 1.49 0.72
C ILE A 112 -30.03 0.47 0.00
N PRO A 113 -29.82 0.12 -1.29
CA PRO A 113 -30.69 -0.84 -1.98
C PRO A 113 -30.69 -2.23 -1.31
N TYR A 114 -29.55 -2.69 -0.80
CA TYR A 114 -29.48 -3.97 -0.07
C TYR A 114 -30.18 -3.89 1.29
N ALA A 115 -30.01 -2.78 2.02
CA ALA A 115 -30.69 -2.55 3.29
C ALA A 115 -32.23 -2.47 3.12
N LEU A 116 -32.70 -1.83 2.05
CA LEU A 116 -34.13 -1.82 1.70
C LEU A 116 -34.63 -3.22 1.34
N ARG A 117 -33.88 -3.98 0.54
CA ARG A 117 -34.24 -5.36 0.19
C ARG A 117 -34.26 -6.27 1.42
N TRP A 118 -33.31 -6.11 2.33
CA TRP A 118 -33.28 -6.77 3.63
C TRP A 118 -34.54 -6.46 4.44
N ALA A 119 -34.91 -5.18 4.56
CA ALA A 119 -36.14 -4.75 5.26
C ALA A 119 -37.44 -5.27 4.60
N GLU A 120 -37.45 -5.46 3.28
CA GLU A 120 -38.58 -6.06 2.57
C GLU A 120 -38.75 -7.55 2.89
N ILE A 121 -37.64 -8.29 2.96
CA ILE A 121 -37.64 -9.74 3.20
C ILE A 121 -37.89 -10.05 4.68
N ALA A 122 -37.30 -9.28 5.59
CA ALA A 122 -37.37 -9.45 7.05
C ALA A 122 -37.82 -8.14 7.75
N PRO A 123 -39.10 -7.74 7.61
CA PRO A 123 -39.60 -6.47 8.13
C PRO A 123 -39.60 -6.34 9.65
N GLU A 124 -39.44 -7.44 10.39
CA GLU A 124 -39.27 -7.48 11.83
C GLU A 124 -37.87 -7.05 12.31
N GLU A 125 -36.88 -7.02 11.42
CA GLU A 125 -35.50 -6.62 11.75
C GLU A 125 -35.33 -5.10 11.60
N GLU A 126 -35.57 -4.37 12.69
CA GLU A 126 -35.53 -2.89 12.70
C GLU A 126 -34.17 -2.31 12.25
N ASN A 127 -33.08 -3.06 12.46
CA ASN A 127 -31.72 -2.70 12.08
C ASN A 127 -31.59 -2.35 10.58
N ALA A 128 -32.37 -2.98 9.70
CA ALA A 128 -32.29 -2.74 8.26
C ALA A 128 -32.63 -1.28 7.89
N LEU A 129 -33.61 -0.69 8.57
CA LEU A 129 -33.99 0.70 8.36
C LEU A 129 -33.04 1.68 9.06
N GLU A 130 -32.39 1.24 10.14
CA GLU A 130 -31.33 2.01 10.80
C GLU A 130 -30.12 2.19 9.87
N VAL A 131 -29.67 1.11 9.20
CA VAL A 131 -28.60 1.20 8.19
C VAL A 131 -28.95 2.21 7.09
N VAL A 132 -30.18 2.19 6.55
CA VAL A 132 -30.62 3.17 5.54
C VAL A 132 -30.54 4.60 6.06
N LYS A 133 -30.89 4.81 7.33
CA LYS A 133 -30.86 6.13 7.97
C LYS A 133 -29.42 6.60 8.15
N GLU A 134 -28.55 5.77 8.73
CA GLU A 134 -27.14 6.08 8.97
C GLU A 134 -26.40 6.38 7.66
N CYS A 135 -26.61 5.55 6.63
CA CYS A 135 -26.04 5.77 5.30
C CYS A 135 -26.44 7.14 4.73
N LYS A 136 -27.72 7.53 4.85
CA LYS A 136 -28.19 8.84 4.39
C LYS A 136 -27.58 10.00 5.15
N GLU A 137 -27.39 9.85 6.47
CA GLU A 137 -26.75 10.87 7.30
C GLU A 137 -25.27 11.05 6.91
N GLU A 138 -24.54 9.96 6.63
CA GLU A 138 -23.15 10.04 6.14
C GLU A 138 -23.06 10.63 4.73
N ILE A 139 -23.95 10.26 3.81
CA ILE A 139 -24.06 10.89 2.47
C ILE A 139 -24.27 12.41 2.62
N GLU A 140 -25.19 12.84 3.49
CA GLU A 140 -25.46 14.27 3.71
C GLU A 140 -24.26 15.00 4.34
N LYS A 141 -23.60 14.40 5.33
CA LYS A 141 -22.37 14.95 5.93
C LYS A 141 -21.28 15.13 4.90
N ARG A 142 -21.07 14.15 4.02
CA ARG A 142 -20.08 14.23 2.93
C ARG A 142 -20.42 15.35 1.95
N ALA A 143 -21.67 15.43 1.50
CA ALA A 143 -22.14 16.52 0.63
C ALA A 143 -21.96 17.92 1.27
N LEU A 144 -22.14 18.05 2.59
CA LEU A 144 -21.88 19.30 3.31
C LEU A 144 -20.39 19.65 3.38
N ARG A 145 -19.50 18.68 3.59
CA ARG A 145 -18.04 18.89 3.56
C ARG A 145 -17.58 19.39 2.18
N VAL A 146 -18.10 18.77 1.13
CA VAL A 146 -17.85 19.17 -0.27
C VAL A 146 -18.26 20.63 -0.49
N ASN A 147 -19.49 21.02 -0.10
CA ASN A 147 -19.97 22.40 -0.28
C ASN A 147 -19.14 23.46 0.46
N VAL A 148 -18.59 23.13 1.63
CA VAL A 148 -17.70 24.03 2.40
C VAL A 148 -16.33 24.17 1.72
N ALA A 149 -15.83 23.09 1.10
CA ALA A 149 -14.61 23.14 0.29
C ALA A 149 -14.83 23.97 -1.00
N THR A 150 -16.01 23.89 -1.63
CA THR A 150 -16.35 24.67 -2.83
C THR A 150 -16.42 26.19 -2.58
N GLU A 151 -16.66 26.66 -1.35
CA GLU A 151 -16.58 28.10 -1.02
C GLU A 151 -15.14 28.61 -0.88
N LYS A 152 -14.15 27.72 -0.76
CA LYS A 152 -12.72 28.02 -0.71
C LYS A 152 -12.03 27.78 -2.07
N VAL A 153 -12.59 28.26 -3.17
CA VAL A 153 -11.86 28.27 -4.45
C VAL A 153 -10.62 29.16 -4.30
N ILE A 154 -9.45 28.53 -4.19
CA ILE A 154 -8.16 29.18 -4.23
C ILE A 154 -7.73 29.22 -5.71
N ASP A 155 -7.66 30.42 -6.28
CA ASP A 155 -6.82 30.71 -7.43
C ASP A 155 -5.36 30.55 -6.97
N GLN A 156 -4.74 29.39 -7.22
CA GLN A 156 -3.31 29.18 -7.02
C GLN A 156 -2.67 28.62 -8.28
N GLU A 157 -1.57 29.26 -8.67
CA GLU A 157 -0.69 28.86 -9.77
C GLU A 157 -0.30 27.38 -9.62
N MET A 158 -0.24 26.66 -10.75
CA MET A 158 0.30 25.30 -10.80
C MET A 158 1.73 25.33 -10.24
N ALA A 159 2.00 24.53 -9.21
CA ALA A 159 3.35 24.36 -8.73
C ALA A 159 4.16 23.60 -9.78
N GLU A 160 5.36 24.08 -10.10
CA GLU A 160 6.32 23.32 -10.90
C GLU A 160 6.87 22.22 -9.99
N ILE A 161 6.67 20.96 -10.36
CA ILE A 161 7.05 19.78 -9.57
C ILE A 161 8.23 19.12 -10.26
N ASP A 162 9.32 18.93 -9.52
CA ASP A 162 10.46 18.17 -10.04
C ASP A 162 10.04 16.71 -10.28
N GLU A 163 10.49 16.14 -11.39
CA GLU A 163 10.21 14.74 -11.75
C GLU A 163 11.42 13.86 -11.39
N ASP A 164 11.32 13.14 -10.27
CA ASP A 164 12.28 12.11 -9.85
C ASP A 164 11.56 10.77 -9.67
N TRP A 165 11.05 10.25 -10.78
CA TRP A 165 10.30 9.00 -10.81
C TRP A 165 11.20 7.78 -10.63
N CYS A 166 10.89 6.97 -9.62
CA CYS A 166 11.59 5.72 -9.35
C CYS A 166 10.60 4.54 -9.28
N ILE A 167 11.12 3.33 -9.46
CA ILE A 167 10.38 2.07 -9.30
C ILE A 167 11.13 1.20 -8.31
N TYR A 168 10.46 0.64 -7.30
CA TYR A 168 11.10 -0.28 -6.36
C TYR A 168 10.14 -1.38 -5.88
N LEU A 169 10.73 -2.47 -5.39
CA LEU A 169 10.00 -3.56 -4.77
C LEU A 169 9.80 -3.22 -3.29
N CYS A 170 8.55 -3.16 -2.86
CA CYS A 170 8.15 -2.98 -1.47
C CYS A 170 7.57 -4.28 -0.93
N ASN A 171 8.08 -4.75 0.21
CA ASN A 171 7.58 -5.98 0.85
C ASN A 171 6.54 -5.71 1.95
N ALA A 172 6.31 -4.43 2.30
CA ALA A 172 5.51 -4.04 3.45
C ALA A 172 4.16 -3.38 3.11
N PHE A 173 3.88 -3.12 1.83
CA PHE A 173 2.66 -2.40 1.43
C PHE A 173 1.37 -3.18 1.71
N ALA A 174 1.35 -4.50 1.50
CA ALA A 174 0.14 -5.32 1.56
C ALA A 174 0.26 -6.60 2.43
N TYR A 175 0.76 -6.47 3.66
CA TYR A 175 0.59 -7.46 4.75
C TYR A 175 0.91 -8.93 4.40
N ASP A 176 1.85 -9.18 3.46
CA ASP A 176 2.52 -10.45 3.08
C ASP A 176 2.68 -10.64 1.55
N LEU A 177 2.09 -9.78 0.70
CA LEU A 177 2.31 -9.81 -0.76
C LEU A 177 3.37 -8.79 -1.20
N PRO A 178 4.25 -9.15 -2.17
CA PRO A 178 5.16 -8.19 -2.77
C PRO A 178 4.37 -7.09 -3.49
N ALA A 179 4.87 -5.87 -3.44
CA ALA A 179 4.35 -4.74 -4.17
C ALA A 179 5.46 -4.13 -5.06
N VAL A 180 5.06 -3.61 -6.21
CA VAL A 180 5.93 -2.74 -7.02
C VAL A 180 5.38 -1.33 -6.90
N VAL A 181 6.19 -0.44 -6.33
CA VAL A 181 5.84 0.97 -6.14
C VAL A 181 6.57 1.78 -7.19
N ARG A 182 5.83 2.60 -7.95
CA ARG A 182 6.37 3.67 -8.76
C ARG A 182 5.94 5.01 -8.18
N THR A 183 6.88 5.83 -7.74
CA THR A 183 6.58 7.11 -7.08
C THR A 183 7.55 8.20 -7.54
N ASN A 184 7.15 9.46 -7.35
CA ASN A 184 8.02 10.61 -7.56
C ASN A 184 8.71 11.01 -6.26
N LEU A 185 9.99 10.68 -6.11
CA LEU A 185 10.77 10.94 -4.89
C LEU A 185 10.92 12.43 -4.57
N ALA A 186 10.83 13.30 -5.58
CA ALA A 186 10.96 14.74 -5.39
C ALA A 186 9.85 15.34 -4.50
N LEU A 187 8.72 14.63 -4.37
CA LEU A 187 7.60 15.08 -3.54
C LEU A 187 7.93 15.09 -2.04
N ILE A 188 9.05 14.47 -1.60
CA ILE A 188 9.47 14.53 -0.18
C ILE A 188 9.73 15.96 0.32
N ASN A 189 10.16 16.85 -0.57
CA ASN A 189 10.45 18.25 -0.25
C ASN A 189 9.39 19.21 -0.82
N PHE A 190 8.20 18.71 -1.14
CA PHE A 190 7.17 19.51 -1.78
C PHE A 190 6.55 20.54 -0.80
N GLU A 191 6.97 21.80 -0.93
CA GLU A 191 6.61 22.88 0.01
C GLU A 191 5.11 23.25 -0.01
N PHE A 192 4.36 22.80 -1.02
CA PHE A 192 2.95 23.13 -1.21
C PHE A 192 1.99 21.98 -0.90
N ALA A 193 2.45 20.90 -0.25
CA ALA A 193 1.62 19.73 0.08
C ALA A 193 0.29 20.11 0.77
N ALA A 194 0.33 21.08 1.69
CA ALA A 194 -0.86 21.58 2.41
C ALA A 194 -1.96 22.19 1.51
N ASN A 195 -1.67 22.52 0.25
CA ASN A 195 -2.67 22.98 -0.72
C ASN A 195 -3.45 21.82 -1.38
N TYR A 196 -3.01 20.57 -1.19
CA TYR A 196 -3.59 19.36 -1.77
C TYR A 196 -3.98 18.38 -0.66
N PRO A 197 -5.02 18.70 0.15
CA PRO A 197 -5.37 17.92 1.32
C PRO A 197 -6.18 16.66 0.99
N LYS A 198 -6.58 16.47 -0.28
CA LYS A 198 -7.37 15.32 -0.71
C LYS A 198 -6.49 14.29 -1.37
N ARG A 199 -6.52 13.07 -0.87
CA ARG A 199 -5.95 11.92 -1.55
C ARG A 199 -7.01 11.26 -2.43
N LEU A 200 -6.74 11.15 -3.71
CA LEU A 200 -7.52 10.37 -4.65
C LEU A 200 -6.87 9.00 -4.80
N GLU A 201 -7.69 7.95 -4.78
CA GLU A 201 -7.24 6.58 -4.98
C GLU A 201 -8.15 5.90 -6.01
N LEU A 202 -7.56 5.50 -7.12
CA LEU A 202 -8.19 4.66 -8.13
C LEU A 202 -7.55 3.27 -8.07
N GLN A 203 -8.36 2.23 -7.87
CA GLN A 203 -7.88 0.85 -7.87
C GLN A 203 -8.45 0.13 -9.08
N ILE A 204 -7.59 -0.46 -9.90
CA ILE A 204 -7.97 -1.21 -11.10
C ILE A 204 -7.72 -2.69 -10.83
N LEU A 205 -8.76 -3.52 -10.94
CA LEU A 205 -8.64 -4.97 -10.77
C LEU A 205 -8.11 -5.63 -12.06
N TYR A 206 -7.09 -6.46 -11.93
CA TYR A 206 -6.55 -7.22 -13.06
C TYR A 206 -7.52 -8.30 -13.53
N LYS A 207 -7.50 -8.61 -14.84
CA LYS A 207 -8.28 -9.73 -15.36
C LYS A 207 -7.61 -11.06 -15.04
N ASN A 208 -6.28 -11.09 -15.08
CA ASN A 208 -5.46 -12.25 -14.78
C ASN A 208 -4.25 -11.84 -13.93
N ALA A 209 -4.32 -12.11 -12.62
CA ALA A 209 -3.19 -11.99 -11.71
C ALA A 209 -2.43 -13.33 -11.59
N ASP A 210 -1.13 -13.26 -11.34
CA ASP A 210 -0.31 -14.41 -10.95
C ASP A 210 -0.40 -14.70 -9.44
N ASP A 211 0.27 -15.77 -8.99
CA ASP A 211 0.27 -16.18 -7.58
C ASP A 211 0.88 -15.12 -6.63
N ASN A 212 1.61 -14.13 -7.18
CA ASN A 212 2.19 -13.02 -6.42
C ASN A 212 1.31 -11.76 -6.45
N GLY A 213 0.18 -11.79 -7.17
CA GLY A 213 -0.75 -10.67 -7.29
C GLY A 213 -0.41 -9.65 -8.38
N PHE A 214 0.49 -9.97 -9.32
CA PHE A 214 0.85 -9.09 -10.44
C PHE A 214 0.09 -9.46 -11.72
N TYR A 215 -0.17 -8.48 -12.58
CA TYR A 215 -0.85 -8.71 -13.86
C TYR A 215 0.02 -9.51 -14.84
N SER A 216 -0.64 -10.21 -15.75
CA SER A 216 0.03 -10.86 -16.88
C SER A 216 0.57 -9.82 -17.87
N ARG A 217 1.69 -10.14 -18.54
CA ARG A 217 2.31 -9.27 -19.57
C ARG A 217 1.36 -8.87 -20.71
N GLU A 218 0.30 -9.62 -20.94
CA GLU A 218 -0.70 -9.31 -21.98
C GLU A 218 -1.59 -8.11 -21.59
N GLU A 219 -1.65 -7.76 -20.30
CA GLU A 219 -2.43 -6.64 -19.76
C GLU A 219 -1.63 -5.35 -19.57
N GLU A 220 -0.30 -5.41 -19.66
CA GLU A 220 0.64 -4.30 -19.40
C GLU A 220 0.28 -3.03 -20.18
N GLU A 221 0.10 -3.15 -21.51
CA GLU A 221 -0.21 -2.01 -22.39
C GLU A 221 -1.57 -1.37 -22.03
N TYR A 222 -2.55 -2.16 -21.61
CA TYR A 222 -3.88 -1.65 -21.25
C TYR A 222 -3.87 -0.92 -19.90
N LEU A 223 -3.07 -1.38 -18.94
CA LEU A 223 -2.95 -0.72 -17.64
C LEU A 223 -2.24 0.63 -17.79
N TYR A 224 -1.21 0.71 -18.65
CA TYR A 224 -0.58 1.98 -19.00
C TYR A 224 -1.54 2.94 -19.70
N ASP A 225 -2.38 2.45 -20.63
CA ASP A 225 -3.40 3.30 -21.27
C ASP A 225 -4.41 3.87 -20.26
N ILE A 226 -4.81 3.07 -19.25
CA ILE A 226 -5.70 3.54 -18.19
C ILE A 226 -4.98 4.59 -17.34
N GLU A 227 -3.73 4.32 -16.94
CA GLU A 227 -2.94 5.24 -16.16
C GLU A 227 -2.75 6.59 -16.87
N ASP A 228 -2.34 6.57 -18.14
CA ASP A 228 -2.17 7.78 -18.96
C ASP A 228 -3.48 8.60 -19.00
N ALA A 229 -4.63 7.94 -19.16
CA ALA A 229 -5.92 8.61 -19.17
C ALA A 229 -6.29 9.23 -17.80
N VAL A 230 -5.84 8.63 -16.69
CA VAL A 230 -6.05 9.14 -15.34
C VAL A 230 -5.12 10.32 -15.07
N VAL A 231 -3.86 10.23 -15.50
CA VAL A 231 -2.88 11.32 -15.43
C VAL A 231 -3.37 12.54 -16.19
N GLU A 232 -3.91 12.37 -17.40
CA GLU A 232 -4.50 13.47 -18.18
C GLU A 232 -5.62 14.20 -17.39
N ILE A 233 -6.43 13.48 -16.62
CA ILE A 233 -7.49 14.06 -15.80
C ILE A 233 -6.87 14.83 -14.62
N ILE A 234 -5.90 14.24 -13.91
CA ILE A 234 -5.22 14.87 -12.77
C ILE A 234 -4.52 16.17 -13.21
N GLU A 235 -3.76 16.13 -14.31
CA GLU A 235 -3.04 17.28 -14.85
C GLU A 235 -4.00 18.39 -15.28
N LYS A 236 -5.15 18.04 -15.87
CA LYS A 236 -6.18 19.00 -16.28
C LYS A 236 -6.75 19.80 -15.10
N HIS A 237 -6.84 19.19 -13.91
CA HIS A 237 -7.24 19.87 -12.67
C HIS A 237 -6.07 20.59 -11.98
N GLY A 238 -4.83 20.42 -12.48
CA GLY A 238 -3.63 20.99 -11.89
C GLY A 238 -3.34 20.39 -10.51
N ASP A 239 -3.63 19.09 -10.37
CA ASP A 239 -3.39 18.26 -9.20
C ASP A 239 -2.19 17.32 -9.46
N ILE A 240 -1.83 16.47 -8.50
CA ILE A 240 -0.52 15.81 -8.47
C ILE A 240 -0.66 14.30 -8.47
N LEU A 241 -0.09 13.61 -9.45
CA LEU A 241 0.11 12.15 -9.35
C LEU A 241 1.28 11.88 -8.38
N ALA A 242 1.03 11.15 -7.30
CA ALA A 242 2.05 10.83 -6.30
C ALA A 242 2.70 9.46 -6.52
N GLY A 243 1.93 8.48 -7.00
CA GLY A 243 2.48 7.17 -7.32
C GLY A 243 1.46 6.16 -7.81
N VAL A 244 1.98 5.04 -8.27
CA VAL A 244 1.23 3.86 -8.66
C VAL A 244 1.81 2.65 -7.93
N VAL A 245 0.95 1.84 -7.34
CA VAL A 245 1.35 0.62 -6.64
C VAL A 245 0.66 -0.58 -7.25
N GLU A 246 1.45 -1.55 -7.67
CA GLU A 246 0.97 -2.83 -8.19
C GLU A 246 1.08 -3.86 -7.07
N CYS A 247 -0.06 -4.31 -6.53
CA CYS A 247 -0.11 -5.33 -5.48
C CYS A 247 -1.53 -5.88 -5.31
N ASP A 248 -1.68 -7.02 -4.64
CA ASP A 248 -3.00 -7.57 -4.26
C ASP A 248 -3.99 -7.65 -5.44
N GLU A 249 -3.49 -8.05 -6.63
CA GLU A 249 -4.27 -8.19 -7.87
C GLU A 249 -4.82 -6.87 -8.43
N ARG A 250 -4.29 -5.72 -7.98
CA ARG A 250 -4.74 -4.38 -8.38
C ARG A 250 -3.59 -3.42 -8.69
N SER A 251 -3.85 -2.47 -9.58
CA SER A 251 -3.07 -1.23 -9.70
C SER A 251 -3.76 -0.14 -8.89
N HIS A 252 -3.07 0.40 -7.90
CA HIS A 252 -3.48 1.52 -7.08
C HIS A 252 -2.83 2.79 -7.62
N ILE A 253 -3.61 3.67 -8.23
CA ILE A 253 -3.16 4.99 -8.69
C ILE A 253 -3.51 5.99 -7.60
N VAL A 254 -2.50 6.65 -7.03
CA VAL A 254 -2.63 7.59 -5.92
C VAL A 254 -2.24 8.99 -6.37
N ALA A 255 -3.14 9.94 -6.16
CA ALA A 255 -2.94 11.34 -6.49
C ALA A 255 -3.37 12.26 -5.33
N TYR A 256 -2.82 13.46 -5.28
CA TYR A 256 -3.20 14.50 -4.32
C TYR A 256 -3.83 15.68 -5.05
N ALA A 257 -5.01 16.05 -4.58
CA ALA A 257 -5.85 17.06 -5.18
C ALA A 257 -6.22 18.17 -4.19
N LYS A 258 -6.47 19.36 -4.73
CA LYS A 258 -6.99 20.49 -3.96
C LYS A 258 -8.39 20.21 -3.39
N ASN A 259 -9.19 19.45 -4.14
CA ASN A 259 -10.54 19.01 -3.79
C ASN A 259 -10.96 17.82 -4.67
N GLU A 260 -12.04 17.14 -4.29
CA GLU A 260 -12.56 15.94 -4.95
C GLU A 260 -13.59 16.22 -6.08
N LEU A 261 -13.87 17.48 -6.40
CA LEU A 261 -14.96 17.84 -7.32
C LEU A 261 -14.66 17.41 -8.76
N GLY A 262 -15.65 16.77 -9.40
CA GLY A 262 -15.59 16.38 -10.81
C GLY A 262 -14.90 15.04 -11.07
N TYR A 263 -13.98 14.61 -10.18
CA TYR A 263 -13.24 13.35 -10.38
C TYR A 263 -14.12 12.11 -10.48
N TYR A 264 -15.15 11.97 -9.64
CA TYR A 264 -16.06 10.82 -9.72
C TYR A 264 -16.74 10.69 -11.09
N ASP A 265 -17.23 11.80 -11.64
CA ASP A 265 -17.90 11.81 -12.94
C ASP A 265 -16.88 11.59 -14.06
N GLU A 266 -15.75 12.31 -14.05
CA GLU A 266 -14.74 12.24 -15.11
C GLU A 266 -14.05 10.87 -15.19
N ILE A 267 -13.68 10.28 -14.05
CA ILE A 267 -13.09 8.93 -14.01
C ILE A 267 -14.13 7.90 -14.43
N SER A 268 -15.38 8.02 -13.99
CA SER A 268 -16.43 7.07 -14.34
C SER A 268 -16.78 7.09 -15.83
N GLU A 269 -16.93 8.29 -16.41
CA GLU A 269 -17.14 8.46 -17.86
C GLU A 269 -15.94 7.92 -18.66
N MET A 270 -14.72 8.25 -18.24
CA MET A 270 -13.48 7.79 -18.88
C MET A 270 -13.40 6.26 -18.88
N MET A 271 -13.62 5.61 -17.73
CA MET A 271 -13.58 4.16 -17.61
C MET A 271 -14.69 3.49 -18.44
N ALA A 272 -15.91 4.04 -18.44
CA ALA A 272 -17.02 3.48 -19.20
C ALA A 272 -16.84 3.59 -20.73
N GLU A 273 -16.25 4.68 -21.21
CA GLU A 273 -16.06 4.91 -22.65
C GLU A 273 -14.84 4.18 -23.20
N LYS A 274 -13.70 4.24 -22.49
CA LYS A 274 -12.42 3.73 -22.98
C LYS A 274 -12.11 2.32 -22.49
N PHE A 275 -12.52 1.97 -21.28
CA PHE A 275 -12.10 0.73 -20.60
C PHE A 275 -13.25 -0.07 -19.98
N PRO A 276 -14.35 -0.36 -20.73
CA PRO A 276 -15.57 -0.95 -20.17
C PRO A 276 -15.40 -2.38 -19.62
N ASP A 277 -14.30 -3.05 -19.96
CA ASP A 277 -14.00 -4.42 -19.54
C ASP A 277 -13.19 -4.48 -18.23
N TYR A 278 -12.80 -3.35 -17.63
CA TYR A 278 -12.05 -3.30 -16.37
C TYR A 278 -12.95 -2.91 -15.19
N ALA A 279 -12.83 -3.67 -14.10
CA ALA A 279 -13.45 -3.32 -12.83
C ALA A 279 -12.54 -2.37 -12.05
N TYR A 280 -13.13 -1.33 -11.46
CA TYR A 280 -12.38 -0.35 -10.68
C TYR A 280 -13.18 0.16 -9.48
N THR A 281 -12.46 0.71 -8.51
CA THR A 281 -13.00 1.53 -7.42
C THR A 281 -12.30 2.88 -7.41
N PHE A 282 -13.02 3.94 -7.07
CA PHE A 282 -12.46 5.27 -6.92
C PHE A 282 -12.94 5.87 -5.61
N ALA A 283 -12.02 6.41 -4.82
CA ALA A 283 -12.31 7.06 -3.56
C ALA A 283 -11.45 8.31 -3.39
N ALA A 284 -11.99 9.27 -2.65
CA ALA A 284 -11.28 10.46 -2.23
C ALA A 284 -11.29 10.54 -0.70
N PHE A 285 -10.13 10.74 -0.10
CA PHE A 285 -9.91 10.75 1.34
C PHE A 285 -9.36 12.10 1.78
N GLU A 286 -9.60 12.46 3.04
CA GLU A 286 -8.84 13.54 3.68
C GLU A 286 -7.46 12.99 4.06
N ASP A 287 -6.42 13.69 3.64
CA ASP A 287 -5.02 13.34 3.88
C ASP A 287 -4.17 14.62 3.86
N GLU A 288 -4.42 15.51 4.82
CA GLU A 288 -3.76 16.83 4.91
C GLU A 288 -2.24 16.70 5.12
N ASP A 289 -1.81 15.63 5.79
CA ASP A 289 -0.42 15.36 6.17
C ASP A 289 0.31 14.48 5.14
N TRP A 290 -0.38 14.03 4.09
CA TRP A 290 0.15 13.14 3.05
C TRP A 290 0.67 11.81 3.61
N ASP A 291 -0.03 11.25 4.59
CA ASP A 291 0.32 10.01 5.28
C ASP A 291 0.50 8.87 4.26
N MET A 292 -0.36 8.76 3.25
CA MET A 292 -0.19 7.72 2.22
C MET A 292 1.11 7.88 1.44
N TYR A 293 1.49 9.11 1.09
CA TYR A 293 2.75 9.33 0.39
C TYR A 293 3.93 9.00 1.30
N PHE A 294 4.01 9.59 2.49
CA PHE A 294 5.20 9.46 3.35
C PHE A 294 5.34 8.09 3.99
N ASP A 295 4.25 7.44 4.38
CA ASP A 295 4.30 6.17 5.12
C ASP A 295 4.17 4.93 4.21
N ALA A 296 3.67 5.07 2.97
CA ALA A 296 3.41 3.93 2.09
C ALA A 296 4.00 4.02 0.68
N LEU A 297 4.06 5.20 0.06
CA LEU A 297 4.64 5.35 -1.30
C LEU A 297 6.12 5.72 -1.29
N TYR A 298 6.55 6.51 -0.31
CA TYR A 298 7.93 6.91 -0.19
C TYR A 298 8.72 5.74 0.40
N PRO A 299 9.87 5.37 -0.20
CA PRO A 299 10.65 4.25 0.28
C PRO A 299 11.17 4.50 1.69
N ASP A 300 11.16 3.47 2.52
CA ASP A 300 11.90 3.52 3.78
C ASP A 300 13.42 3.64 3.55
N ARG A 301 14.21 3.78 4.62
CA ARG A 301 15.66 3.93 4.49
C ARG A 301 16.35 2.78 3.76
N TYR A 302 15.87 1.54 3.91
CA TYR A 302 16.48 0.35 3.32
C TYR A 302 16.08 0.23 1.84
N GLU A 303 14.81 0.48 1.54
CA GLU A 303 14.28 0.53 0.18
C GLU A 303 14.96 1.65 -0.61
N TYR A 304 15.10 2.84 -0.02
CA TYR A 304 15.78 3.98 -0.63
C TYR A 304 17.25 3.65 -0.91
N GLN A 305 17.95 3.05 0.05
CA GLN A 305 19.33 2.61 -0.16
C GLN A 305 19.43 1.56 -1.29
N SER A 306 18.44 0.68 -1.44
CA SER A 306 18.41 -0.33 -2.51
C SER A 306 18.19 0.32 -3.88
N ILE A 307 17.38 1.38 -3.95
CA ILE A 307 17.24 2.21 -5.16
C ILE A 307 18.61 2.81 -5.53
N MET A 308 19.34 3.40 -4.56
CA MET A 308 20.68 3.95 -4.78
C MET A 308 21.69 2.91 -5.25
N ASN A 309 21.69 1.74 -4.61
CA ASN A 309 22.56 0.63 -4.97
C ASN A 309 22.32 0.19 -6.42
N ARG A 310 21.05 0.02 -6.81
CA ARG A 310 20.68 -0.37 -8.16
C ARG A 310 21.13 0.67 -9.20
N TRP A 311 20.89 1.96 -8.96
CA TRP A 311 21.32 3.02 -9.88
C TRP A 311 22.84 3.05 -10.06
N LEU A 312 23.60 2.91 -8.97
CA LEU A 312 25.06 2.84 -9.03
C LEU A 312 25.54 1.60 -9.82
N ILE A 313 24.93 0.45 -9.59
CA ILE A 313 25.24 -0.79 -10.31
C ILE A 313 24.92 -0.64 -11.81
N GLU A 314 23.81 -0.01 -12.17
CA GLU A 314 23.43 0.27 -13.55
C GLU A 314 24.41 1.23 -14.24
N ASP A 315 24.88 2.27 -13.55
CA ASP A 315 25.92 3.17 -14.06
C ASP A 315 27.25 2.42 -14.27
N ILE A 316 27.67 1.61 -13.30
CA ILE A 316 28.87 0.76 -13.42
C ILE A 316 28.76 -0.16 -14.64
N LYS A 317 27.62 -0.86 -14.82
CA LYS A 317 27.36 -1.72 -15.98
C LYS A 317 27.41 -0.93 -17.29
N SER A 318 26.77 0.23 -17.33
CA SER A 318 26.69 1.10 -18.51
C SER A 318 28.07 1.63 -18.94
N ASN A 319 29.00 1.78 -18.00
CA ASN A 319 30.40 2.14 -18.25
C ASN A 319 31.26 0.98 -18.80
N GLY A 320 30.67 -0.20 -19.00
CA GLY A 320 31.29 -1.37 -19.62
C GLY A 320 32.10 -2.21 -18.64
N ASP A 321 31.69 -2.24 -17.38
CA ASP A 321 32.34 -3.05 -16.34
C ASP A 321 32.15 -4.56 -16.56
N SER A 322 33.14 -5.35 -16.13
CA SER A 322 33.15 -6.81 -16.23
C SER A 322 32.36 -7.52 -15.12
N MET A 323 31.82 -6.78 -14.15
CA MET A 323 31.01 -7.27 -13.02
C MET A 323 31.69 -8.38 -12.19
N VAL A 324 33.01 -8.30 -12.01
CA VAL A 324 33.77 -9.28 -11.23
C VAL A 324 33.92 -8.83 -9.77
N PRO A 325 34.01 -9.77 -8.82
CA PRO A 325 34.28 -9.44 -7.42
C PRO A 325 35.56 -8.60 -7.26
N ARG A 326 35.51 -7.62 -6.37
CA ARG A 326 36.63 -6.70 -6.10
C ARG A 326 36.43 -6.01 -4.75
N VAL A 327 37.46 -5.31 -4.28
CA VAL A 327 37.35 -4.49 -3.07
C VAL A 327 36.33 -3.38 -3.30
N LEU A 328 35.27 -3.39 -2.50
CA LEU A 328 34.28 -2.33 -2.41
C LEU A 328 34.68 -1.42 -1.25
N GLU A 329 34.64 -0.11 -1.48
CA GLU A 329 34.90 0.90 -0.47
C GLU A 329 33.57 1.33 0.12
N HIS A 330 33.39 1.23 1.43
CA HIS A 330 32.19 1.67 2.14
C HIS A 330 32.54 2.86 3.02
N CYS A 331 31.82 3.97 2.84
CA CYS A 331 31.98 5.21 3.58
C CYS A 331 30.95 5.27 4.71
N LEU A 332 31.41 5.55 5.93
CA LEU A 332 30.56 5.72 7.11
C LEU A 332 31.04 6.91 7.93
N CYS A 333 30.10 7.64 8.52
CA CYS A 333 30.36 8.83 9.31
C CYS A 333 29.88 8.62 10.76
N PHE A 334 30.67 9.04 11.74
CA PHE A 334 30.39 8.86 13.17
C PHE A 334 30.43 10.18 13.92
N THR A 335 29.71 10.25 15.05
CA THR A 335 29.75 11.42 15.94
C THR A 335 31.12 11.60 16.61
N THR A 336 31.82 10.49 16.91
CA THR A 336 33.14 10.48 17.56
C THR A 336 34.10 9.49 16.92
N GLU A 337 35.41 9.73 17.04
CA GLU A 337 36.46 8.79 16.61
C GLU A 337 36.38 7.45 17.35
N GLU A 338 36.05 7.47 18.65
CA GLU A 338 35.92 6.26 19.48
C GLU A 338 34.81 5.33 18.96
N ASN A 339 33.69 5.89 18.51
CA ASN A 339 32.60 5.14 17.90
C ASN A 339 33.03 4.46 16.60
N GLY A 340 33.73 5.19 15.72
CA GLY A 340 34.27 4.64 14.48
C GLY A 340 35.29 3.53 14.73
N GLU A 341 36.15 3.64 15.75
CA GLU A 341 37.07 2.57 16.13
C GLU A 341 36.37 1.33 16.70
N ALA A 342 35.31 1.53 17.48
CA ALA A 342 34.49 0.43 18.01
C ALA A 342 33.76 -0.31 16.88
N PHE A 343 33.13 0.42 15.96
CA PHE A 343 32.53 -0.13 14.75
C PHE A 343 33.55 -0.89 13.90
N LEU A 344 34.73 -0.29 13.64
CA LEU A 344 35.79 -0.91 12.86
C LEU A 344 36.21 -2.26 13.46
N THR A 345 36.37 -2.33 14.78
CA THR A 345 36.73 -3.56 15.48
C THR A 345 35.71 -4.67 15.20
N LYS A 346 34.42 -4.32 15.10
CA LYS A 346 33.36 -5.28 14.84
C LYS A 346 33.38 -5.81 13.41
N VAL A 347 33.41 -4.92 12.41
CA VAL A 347 33.39 -5.32 10.99
C VAL A 347 34.67 -6.04 10.54
N MET A 348 35.79 -5.84 11.26
CA MET A 348 37.01 -6.64 11.02
C MET A 348 36.81 -8.13 11.30
N GLU A 349 35.87 -8.52 12.18
CA GLU A 349 35.49 -9.92 12.39
C GLU A 349 34.83 -10.53 11.14
N ASP A 350 34.18 -9.69 10.32
CA ASP A 350 33.45 -10.06 9.10
C ASP A 350 34.29 -9.88 7.82
N GLY A 351 35.60 -9.67 7.97
CA GLY A 351 36.56 -9.61 6.87
C GLY A 351 36.75 -8.23 6.25
N PHE A 352 36.15 -7.17 6.80
CA PHE A 352 36.43 -5.80 6.38
C PHE A 352 37.81 -5.33 6.85
N THR A 353 38.39 -4.41 6.10
CA THR A 353 39.69 -3.80 6.39
C THR A 353 39.58 -2.28 6.40
N LYS A 354 40.35 -1.61 7.26
CA LYS A 354 40.42 -0.14 7.26
C LYS A 354 41.17 0.35 6.03
N LEU A 355 40.56 1.25 5.26
CA LEU A 355 41.21 1.92 4.12
C LEU A 355 41.68 3.33 4.51
N SER A 356 40.78 4.14 5.07
CA SER A 356 41.09 5.49 5.57
C SER A 356 40.20 5.87 6.75
N SER A 357 40.56 6.96 7.45
CA SER A 357 39.69 7.61 8.44
C SER A 357 40.11 9.07 8.59
N GLU A 358 39.16 10.01 8.59
CA GLU A 358 39.42 11.44 8.64
C GLU A 358 38.51 12.16 9.64
N ASN A 359 39.02 13.22 10.27
CA ASN A 359 38.21 14.14 11.08
C ASN A 359 37.88 15.37 10.24
N LEU A 360 36.60 15.48 9.90
CA LEU A 360 36.04 16.46 8.99
C LEU A 360 35.32 17.61 9.74
N SER A 361 35.49 17.71 11.06
CA SER A 361 34.86 18.76 11.89
C SER A 361 35.16 20.21 11.46
N ASN A 362 36.25 20.43 10.74
CA ASN A 362 36.64 21.75 10.22
C ASN A 362 36.17 22.01 8.77
N ASN A 363 35.46 21.06 8.15
CA ASN A 363 34.93 21.21 6.81
C ASN A 363 33.55 21.86 6.87
N GLU A 364 33.39 23.02 6.22
CA GLU A 364 32.12 23.76 6.20
C GLU A 364 31.04 23.10 5.31
N ALA A 365 31.43 22.17 4.44
CA ALA A 365 30.54 21.49 3.49
C ALA A 365 29.96 20.16 4.01
N ILE A 366 30.28 19.74 5.24
CA ILE A 366 29.92 18.42 5.77
C ILE A 366 28.94 18.56 6.93
N ASP A 367 28.10 17.53 7.10
CA ASP A 367 27.21 17.42 8.25
C ASP A 367 28.03 17.46 9.55
N LYS A 368 27.79 18.49 10.36
CA LYS A 368 28.46 18.68 11.65
C LYS A 368 28.01 17.67 12.70
N LYS A 369 26.95 16.90 12.43
CA LYS A 369 26.45 15.85 13.32
C LYS A 369 27.40 14.65 13.36
N HIS A 370 27.93 14.22 12.22
CA HIS A 370 28.83 13.06 12.09
C HIS A 370 30.18 13.43 11.45
N PRO A 371 31.06 14.17 12.17
CA PRO A 371 32.28 14.72 11.56
C PRO A 371 33.42 13.71 11.38
N TYR A 372 33.30 12.46 11.82
CA TYR A 372 34.38 11.47 11.71
C TYR A 372 34.06 10.44 10.63
N GLU A 373 34.76 10.54 9.50
CA GLU A 373 34.61 9.60 8.39
C GLU A 373 35.54 8.40 8.58
N LEU A 374 35.02 7.21 8.27
CA LEU A 374 35.73 5.95 8.21
C LEU A 374 35.41 5.27 6.88
N VAL A 375 36.44 4.91 6.13
CA VAL A 375 36.30 4.10 4.92
C VAL A 375 36.84 2.70 5.19
N ILE A 376 35.99 1.70 4.99
CA ILE A 376 36.33 0.29 5.10
C ILE A 376 36.25 -0.40 3.74
N GLY A 377 36.96 -1.52 3.58
CA GLY A 377 36.98 -2.28 2.34
C GLY A 377 36.91 -3.78 2.53
N ARG A 378 36.13 -4.45 1.68
CA ARG A 378 36.04 -5.91 1.59
C ARG A 378 35.90 -6.34 0.13
N GLU A 379 36.51 -7.47 -0.24
CA GLU A 379 36.38 -8.03 -1.58
C GLU A 379 35.06 -8.80 -1.69
N ASP A 380 34.11 -8.26 -2.43
CA ASP A 380 32.76 -8.83 -2.56
C ASP A 380 32.29 -8.85 -4.02
N ALA A 381 31.35 -9.74 -4.30
CA ALA A 381 30.46 -9.59 -5.45
C ALA A 381 29.37 -8.56 -5.09
N PHE A 382 29.05 -7.65 -5.99
CA PHE A 382 28.21 -6.49 -5.69
C PHE A 382 26.92 -6.41 -6.52
N GLU A 383 26.59 -7.44 -7.30
CA GLU A 383 25.32 -7.47 -8.04
C GLU A 383 24.09 -7.54 -7.12
N ASN A 384 24.26 -8.09 -5.91
CA ASN A 384 23.23 -8.18 -4.86
C ASN A 384 23.81 -7.64 -3.54
N ILE A 385 24.25 -6.38 -3.53
CA ILE A 385 24.98 -5.79 -2.40
C ILE A 385 24.08 -5.44 -1.19
N ASP A 386 22.77 -5.39 -1.38
CA ASP A 386 21.80 -4.85 -0.41
C ASP A 386 21.94 -5.44 0.99
N GLU A 387 22.05 -6.78 1.13
CA GLU A 387 22.22 -7.42 2.46
C GLU A 387 23.48 -6.94 3.19
N THR A 388 24.57 -6.71 2.46
CA THR A 388 25.82 -6.20 3.05
C THR A 388 25.66 -4.74 3.43
N VAL A 389 25.03 -3.93 2.59
CA VAL A 389 24.82 -2.51 2.87
C VAL A 389 23.87 -2.33 4.06
N TRP A 390 22.75 -3.05 4.10
CA TRP A 390 21.80 -3.00 5.22
C TRP A 390 22.44 -3.44 6.54
N TYR A 391 23.28 -4.48 6.51
CA TYR A 391 24.08 -4.88 7.67
C TYR A 391 24.97 -3.74 8.19
N LEU A 392 25.66 -3.04 7.28
CA LEU A 392 26.53 -1.92 7.64
C LEU A 392 25.73 -0.70 8.13
N MET A 393 24.54 -0.44 7.59
CA MET A 393 23.63 0.61 8.05
C MET A 393 23.20 0.36 9.50
N ASP A 394 22.69 -0.83 9.79
CA ASP A 394 22.23 -1.20 11.14
C ASP A 394 23.38 -1.13 12.13
N LEU A 395 24.53 -1.69 11.76
CA LEU A 395 25.69 -1.71 12.64
C LEU A 395 26.25 -0.30 12.89
N ALA A 396 26.28 0.57 11.88
CA ALA A 396 26.72 1.95 12.06
C ALA A 396 25.85 2.69 13.07
N GLU A 397 24.52 2.50 12.99
CA GLU A 397 23.56 3.11 13.91
C GLU A 397 23.77 2.63 15.35
N GLU A 398 24.10 1.35 15.58
CA GLU A 398 24.46 0.84 16.91
C GLU A 398 25.64 1.58 17.56
N PHE A 399 26.51 2.17 16.74
CA PHE A 399 27.66 2.97 17.18
C PHE A 399 27.47 4.48 16.97
N ASP A 400 26.24 4.98 16.86
CA ASP A 400 25.96 6.42 16.68
C ASP A 400 26.70 6.99 15.45
N GLY A 401 26.61 6.23 14.36
CA GLY A 401 27.09 6.58 13.04
C GLY A 401 26.04 6.35 11.96
N GLU A 402 26.38 6.79 10.76
CA GLU A 402 25.53 6.81 9.59
C GLU A 402 26.30 6.27 8.39
N TYR A 403 25.65 5.40 7.62
CA TYR A 403 26.20 4.88 6.39
C TYR A 403 26.00 5.89 5.27
N ASP A 404 27.09 6.28 4.59
CA ASP A 404 27.07 7.34 3.58
C ASP A 404 26.98 6.77 2.15
N GLY A 405 27.62 5.61 1.91
CA GLY A 405 27.55 4.97 0.61
C GLY A 405 28.65 3.96 0.36
N TRP A 406 28.70 3.42 -0.86
CA TRP A 406 29.82 2.63 -1.32
C TRP A 406 30.25 3.03 -2.72
N ALA A 407 31.49 2.68 -3.04
CA ALA A 407 32.06 2.89 -4.35
C ALA A 407 32.99 1.73 -4.73
N CYS A 408 33.23 1.59 -6.03
CA CYS A 408 34.29 0.73 -6.55
C CYS A 408 34.86 1.33 -7.84
N HIS A 409 36.05 0.88 -8.22
CA HIS A 409 36.64 1.26 -9.50
C HIS A 409 36.08 0.39 -10.64
N ILE A 410 35.93 0.99 -11.82
CA ILE A 410 35.53 0.28 -13.04
C ILE A 410 36.67 -0.63 -13.52
N VAL A 411 36.34 -1.89 -13.82
CA VAL A 411 37.21 -2.93 -14.38
C VAL A 411 36.60 -3.39 -15.69
N LYS A 412 37.37 -3.36 -16.78
CA LYS A 412 36.93 -3.68 -18.13
C LYS A 412 37.53 -4.97 -18.65
#